data_AF-A0A537X1R4-F1
#
_entry.id   AF-A0A537X1R4-F1
#
_cell.length_a   1.000
_cell.length_b   1.000
_cell.length_c   1.000
_cell.angle_alpha   90.00
_cell.angle_beta   90.00
_cell.angle_gamma   90.00
#
_symmetry.space_group_name_H-M   'P 1'
#
loop_
_entity.id
_entity.type
_entity.pdbx_description
1 polymer ?
#
loop_
_entity_poly.entity_id
_entity_poly.type
_entity_poly.pdbx_seq_one_letter_code
_entity_poly.pdbx_strand_id
1 'polypeptide(L)'
;KPTEREQGEWYFQRYIANLPTAGETVLFDRSWYNRAGVERVLGFCTQQQYQRFLRQCPIYERLLVEDGLILIKYWFSVSDEEQERRFRKRVDDPVRRWKLSDTDLYARSRWVDYSRAKDEMFVHTDIPEAPWFVVEADDKRRARLNCIAHLLSRIPWEPKPEPKIELPPRQSDDGYVRPPKDLYTYVPDHAAALLR
;
A
#
# COMPACT_ATOMS: atom_id res chain seq x y z
N LYS A 1 -15.81 4.00 1.98
CA LYS A 1 -16.56 5.12 2.62
C LYS A 1 -17.17 4.58 3.92
N PRO A 2 -17.22 5.33 5.04
CA PRO A 2 -17.82 4.84 6.27
C PRO A 2 -19.34 4.64 6.10
N THR A 3 -19.86 3.55 6.67
CA THR A 3 -21.30 3.29 6.84
C THR A 3 -21.95 4.33 7.75
N GLU A 4 -23.28 4.38 7.77
CA GLU A 4 -24.02 5.30 8.64
C GLU A 4 -23.69 5.10 10.12
N ARG A 5 -23.57 3.83 10.54
CA ARG A 5 -23.13 3.49 11.90
C ARG A 5 -21.72 4.00 12.19
N GLU A 6 -20.76 3.71 11.33
CA GLU A 6 -19.36 4.15 11.51
C GLU A 6 -19.20 5.68 11.54
N GLN A 7 -20.14 6.44 10.93
CA GLN A 7 -20.14 7.90 11.01
C GLN A 7 -20.58 8.40 12.40
N GLY A 8 -21.41 7.64 13.12
CA GLY A 8 -21.81 7.91 14.50
C GLY A 8 -20.84 7.37 15.56
N GLU A 9 -19.93 6.47 15.18
CA GLU A 9 -18.91 5.91 16.06
C GLU A 9 -17.75 6.89 16.32
N TRP A 10 -16.94 6.58 17.32
CA TRP A 10 -15.67 7.28 17.45
C TRP A 10 -14.80 7.00 16.23
N TYR A 11 -14.20 8.04 15.66
CA TYR A 11 -13.58 7.98 14.32
C TYR A 11 -12.52 6.87 14.16
N PHE A 12 -11.75 6.60 15.22
CA PHE A 12 -10.70 5.59 15.20
C PHE A 12 -11.24 4.15 15.35
N GLN A 13 -12.47 3.97 15.83
CA GLN A 13 -13.04 2.67 16.20
C GLN A 13 -12.98 1.63 15.06
N ARG A 14 -13.39 2.01 13.85
CA ARG A 14 -13.32 1.12 12.68
C ARG A 14 -11.89 0.74 12.27
N TYR A 15 -10.90 1.60 12.55
CA TYR A 15 -9.51 1.30 12.26
C TYR A 15 -8.88 0.42 13.34
N ILE A 16 -9.28 0.62 14.60
CA ILE A 16 -8.87 -0.22 15.74
C ILE A 16 -9.23 -1.69 15.48
N ALA A 17 -10.41 -1.94 14.89
CA ALA A 17 -10.84 -3.30 14.53
C ALA A 17 -9.91 -4.03 13.54
N ASN A 18 -8.99 -3.30 12.88
CA ASN A 18 -8.04 -3.84 11.91
C ASN A 18 -6.58 -3.78 12.41
N LEU A 19 -6.35 -3.51 13.70
CA LEU A 19 -5.00 -3.54 14.25
C LEU A 19 -4.45 -4.98 14.29
N PRO A 20 -3.14 -5.16 14.10
CA PRO A 20 -2.52 -6.48 14.11
C PRO A 20 -2.53 -7.10 15.51
N THR A 21 -2.56 -8.44 15.56
CA THR A 21 -2.09 -9.18 16.75
C THR A 21 -0.60 -9.52 16.65
N ALA A 22 -0.05 -10.18 17.68
CA ALA A 22 1.34 -10.58 17.72
C ALA A 22 1.73 -11.44 16.50
N GLY A 23 2.79 -11.03 15.79
CA GLY A 23 3.30 -11.70 14.59
C GLY A 23 2.60 -11.30 13.29
N GLU A 24 1.57 -10.46 13.34
CA GLU A 24 0.91 -9.95 12.14
C GLU A 24 1.54 -8.64 11.65
N THR A 25 1.44 -8.42 10.34
CA THR A 25 1.76 -7.14 9.71
C THR A 25 0.53 -6.68 8.94
N VAL A 26 0.02 -5.50 9.30
CA VAL A 26 -1.13 -4.89 8.62
C VAL A 26 -0.66 -3.68 7.81
N LEU A 27 -1.05 -3.64 6.54
CA LEU A 27 -0.78 -2.52 5.64
C LEU A 27 -2.07 -1.74 5.37
N PHE A 28 -2.07 -0.48 5.77
CA PHE A 28 -3.17 0.44 5.54
C PHE A 28 -3.01 1.16 4.19
N ASP A 29 -3.74 0.73 3.15
CA ASP A 29 -3.92 1.52 1.92
C ASP A 29 -4.91 2.66 2.20
N ARG A 30 -4.33 3.81 2.59
CA ARG A 30 -4.96 4.87 3.39
C ARG A 30 -5.31 4.40 4.81
N SER A 31 -5.54 5.35 5.70
CA SER A 31 -5.72 5.11 7.13
C SER A 31 -6.65 6.14 7.76
N TRP A 32 -6.62 6.28 9.09
CA TRP A 32 -7.29 7.36 9.82
C TRP A 32 -6.91 8.77 9.32
N TYR A 33 -5.79 8.92 8.61
CA TYR A 33 -5.41 10.17 7.97
C TYR A 33 -6.33 10.63 6.82
N ASN A 34 -7.33 9.83 6.41
CA ASN A 34 -8.40 10.30 5.53
C ASN A 34 -9.05 11.60 6.05
N ARG A 35 -9.19 11.75 7.38
CA ARG A 35 -9.74 12.96 7.99
C ARG A 35 -8.85 14.18 7.82
N ALA A 36 -7.53 13.99 7.86
CA ALA A 36 -6.59 15.09 7.67
C ALA A 36 -6.39 15.49 6.20
N GLY A 37 -6.69 14.61 5.24
CA GLY A 37 -6.57 14.89 3.81
C GLY A 37 -7.92 15.07 3.13
N VAL A 38 -8.44 13.99 2.57
CA VAL A 38 -9.62 13.99 1.69
C VAL A 38 -10.87 14.53 2.38
N GLU A 39 -11.17 14.12 3.62
CA GLU A 39 -12.39 14.61 4.29
C GLU A 39 -12.31 16.11 4.60
N ARG A 40 -11.10 16.62 4.88
CA ARG A 40 -10.87 18.05 5.11
C ARG A 40 -11.06 18.86 3.84
N VAL A 41 -10.41 18.47 2.74
CA VAL A 41 -10.42 19.23 1.49
C VAL A 41 -11.77 19.16 0.79
N LEU A 42 -12.45 18.02 0.87
CA LEU A 42 -13.76 17.82 0.22
C LEU A 42 -14.96 18.14 1.11
N GLY A 43 -14.72 18.57 2.36
CA GLY A 43 -15.79 18.95 3.28
C GLY A 43 -16.63 17.78 3.80
N PHE A 44 -16.07 16.56 3.84
CA PHE A 44 -16.75 15.39 4.43
C PHE A 44 -16.66 15.34 5.96
N CYS A 45 -15.91 16.26 6.56
CA CYS A 45 -15.90 16.47 8.01
C CYS A 45 -16.03 17.96 8.35
N THR A 46 -16.63 18.25 9.51
CA THR A 46 -16.71 19.60 10.05
C THR A 46 -15.34 20.08 10.53
N GLN A 47 -15.13 21.41 10.61
CA GLN A 47 -13.92 21.98 11.19
C GLN A 47 -13.63 21.45 12.60
N GLN A 48 -14.68 21.27 13.42
CA GLN A 48 -14.54 20.75 14.78
C GLN A 48 -14.05 19.29 14.79
N GLN A 49 -14.57 18.44 13.89
CA GLN A 49 -14.11 17.05 13.75
C GLN A 49 -12.66 16.97 13.27
N TYR A 50 -12.27 17.81 12.29
CA TYR A 50 -10.89 17.91 11.81
C TYR A 50 -9.92 18.31 12.93
N GLN A 51 -10.23 19.38 13.65
CA GLN A 51 -9.40 19.87 14.76
C GLN A 51 -9.33 18.87 15.91
N ARG A 52 -10.44 18.18 16.21
CA ARG A 52 -10.45 17.08 17.20
C ARG A 52 -9.54 15.94 16.75
N PHE A 53 -9.60 15.56 15.47
CA PHE A 53 -8.73 14.52 14.91
C PHE A 53 -7.25 14.88 15.06
N LEU A 54 -6.84 16.10 14.66
CA LEU A 54 -5.44 16.51 14.77
C LEU A 54 -4.92 16.46 16.22
N ARG A 55 -5.77 16.74 17.22
CA ARG A 55 -5.40 16.61 18.63
C ARG A 55 -5.39 15.16 19.13
N GLN A 56 -6.35 14.34 18.69
CA GLN A 56 -6.48 12.96 19.16
C GLN A 56 -5.50 12.00 18.49
N CYS A 57 -5.13 12.25 17.22
CA CYS A 57 -4.30 11.32 16.44
C CYS A 57 -2.95 11.04 17.09
N PRO A 58 -2.18 12.03 17.57
CA PRO A 58 -0.90 11.75 18.24
C PRO A 58 -1.08 10.94 19.53
N ILE A 59 -2.14 11.21 20.29
CA ILE A 59 -2.46 10.46 21.52
C ILE A 59 -2.79 9.01 21.18
N TYR A 60 -3.64 8.81 20.17
CA TYR A 60 -3.99 7.48 19.67
C TYR A 60 -2.75 6.70 19.23
N GLU A 61 -1.86 7.32 18.46
CA GLU A 61 -0.64 6.68 17.98
C GLU A 61 0.34 6.35 19.11
N ARG A 62 0.47 7.22 20.13
CA ARG A 62 1.27 6.93 21.32
C ARG A 62 0.77 5.70 22.06
N LEU A 63 -0.55 5.55 22.23
CA LEU A 63 -1.12 4.37 22.88
C LEU A 63 -0.76 3.08 22.13
N LEU A 64 -0.74 3.11 20.79
CA LEU A 64 -0.33 1.95 19.99
C LEU A 64 1.15 1.63 20.17
N VAL A 65 2.01 2.64 20.10
CA VAL A 65 3.46 2.46 20.24
C VAL A 65 3.82 2.02 21.66
N GLU A 66 3.14 2.54 22.68
CA GLU A 66 3.31 2.16 24.09
C GLU A 66 2.95 0.69 24.34
N ASP A 67 1.93 0.15 23.66
CA ASP A 67 1.57 -1.27 23.68
C ASP A 67 2.59 -2.17 22.92
N GLY A 68 3.56 -1.58 22.23
CA GLY A 68 4.62 -2.28 21.51
C GLY A 68 4.37 -2.45 20.02
N LEU A 69 3.33 -1.82 19.45
CA LEU A 69 3.13 -1.83 17.99
C LEU A 69 4.17 -0.96 17.30
N ILE A 70 4.85 -1.53 16.30
CA ILE A 70 5.73 -0.76 15.41
C ILE A 70 4.86 -0.02 14.39
N LEU A 71 4.58 1.26 14.65
CA LEU A 71 3.83 2.12 13.73
C LEU A 71 4.78 2.88 12.79
N ILE A 72 4.64 2.66 11.49
CA ILE A 72 5.43 3.34 10.45
C ILE A 72 4.50 4.06 9.49
N LYS A 73 4.66 5.38 9.35
CA LYS A 73 3.83 6.23 8.50
C LYS A 73 4.60 6.71 7.28
N TYR A 74 4.05 6.45 6.09
CA TYR A 74 4.65 6.87 4.82
C TYR A 74 3.79 7.87 4.07
N TRP A 75 4.38 8.99 3.66
CA TRP A 75 3.81 9.92 2.71
C TRP A 75 4.54 9.82 1.37
N PHE A 76 3.86 9.36 0.33
CA PHE A 76 4.42 9.30 -1.02
C PHE A 76 4.27 10.66 -1.71
N SER A 77 5.37 11.41 -1.80
CA SER A 77 5.42 12.71 -2.47
C SER A 77 5.56 12.53 -3.97
N VAL A 78 4.65 13.11 -4.75
CA VAL A 78 4.72 13.11 -6.22
C VAL A 78 4.67 14.57 -6.64
N SER A 79 5.54 14.97 -7.56
CA SER A 79 5.53 16.31 -8.14
C SER A 79 4.22 16.56 -8.91
N ASP A 80 3.84 17.84 -9.03
CA ASP A 80 2.63 18.23 -9.75
C ASP A 80 2.71 17.80 -11.23
N GLU A 81 3.89 17.97 -11.84
CA GLU A 81 4.14 17.57 -13.22
C GLU A 81 3.97 16.05 -13.42
N GLU A 82 4.53 15.25 -12.51
CA GLU A 82 4.39 13.79 -12.58
C GLU A 82 2.97 13.33 -12.24
N GLN A 83 2.28 14.02 -11.33
CA GLN A 83 0.89 13.74 -11.02
C GLN A 83 0.01 13.98 -12.26
N GLU A 84 0.11 15.14 -12.90
CA GLU A 84 -0.63 15.49 -14.12
C GLU A 84 -0.31 14.51 -15.26
N ARG A 85 0.97 14.17 -15.46
CA ARG A 85 1.37 13.17 -16.48
C ARG A 85 0.73 11.81 -16.22
N ARG A 86 0.65 11.37 -14.96
CA ARG A 86 -0.01 10.11 -14.57
C ARG A 86 -1.51 10.16 -14.79
N PHE A 87 -2.16 11.29 -14.52
CA PHE A 87 -3.59 11.47 -14.76
C PHE A 87 -3.92 11.37 -16.24
N ARG A 88 -3.21 12.12 -17.11
CA ARG A 88 -3.40 12.05 -18.58
C ARG A 88 -3.23 10.63 -19.09
N LYS A 89 -2.14 9.95 -18.70
CA LYS A 89 -1.90 8.55 -19.08
C LYS A 89 -3.01 7.59 -18.63
N ARG A 90 -3.72 7.86 -17.53
CA ARG A 90 -4.86 7.03 -17.09
C ARG A 90 -6.13 7.30 -17.88
N VAL A 91 -6.33 8.53 -18.36
CA VAL A 91 -7.46 8.89 -19.23
C VAL A 91 -7.33 8.16 -20.57
N ASP A 92 -6.10 8.12 -21.10
CA ASP A 92 -5.77 7.54 -22.40
C ASP A 92 -5.64 6.01 -22.40
N ASP A 93 -5.44 5.38 -21.23
CA ASP A 93 -5.27 3.93 -21.08
C ASP A 93 -6.59 3.26 -20.65
N PRO A 94 -7.28 2.50 -21.54
CA PRO A 94 -8.55 1.84 -21.24
C PRO A 94 -8.47 0.87 -20.05
N VAL A 95 -7.31 0.25 -19.81
CA VAL A 95 -7.11 -0.73 -18.74
C VAL A 95 -6.94 -0.05 -17.38
N ARG A 96 -6.61 1.24 -17.35
CA ARG A 96 -6.37 2.00 -16.11
C ARG A 96 -7.46 3.01 -15.80
N ARG A 97 -8.40 3.22 -16.71
CA ARG A 97 -9.49 4.19 -16.58
C ARG A 97 -10.35 3.97 -15.33
N TRP A 98 -10.54 2.72 -14.91
CA TRP A 98 -11.29 2.39 -13.68
C TRP A 98 -10.69 2.98 -12.39
N LYS A 99 -9.42 3.40 -12.42
CA LYS A 99 -8.73 4.05 -11.29
C LYS A 99 -8.99 5.56 -11.19
N LEU A 100 -9.81 6.12 -12.08
CA LEU A 100 -10.21 7.52 -12.03
C LEU A 100 -11.63 7.59 -11.48
N SER A 101 -11.77 8.19 -10.30
CA SER A 101 -13.06 8.56 -9.74
C SER A 101 -13.32 10.05 -9.92
N ASP A 102 -14.59 10.46 -9.83
CA ASP A 102 -14.98 11.88 -9.82
C ASP A 102 -14.27 12.65 -8.69
N THR A 103 -14.01 11.94 -7.58
CA THR A 103 -13.25 12.46 -6.45
C THR A 103 -11.80 12.77 -6.84
N ASP A 104 -11.15 11.94 -7.66
CA ASP A 104 -9.77 12.17 -8.09
C ASP A 104 -9.68 13.37 -9.04
N LEU A 105 -10.66 13.56 -9.92
CA LEU A 105 -10.74 14.71 -10.81
C LEU A 105 -10.96 16.01 -10.03
N TYR A 106 -11.82 15.98 -9.01
CA TYR A 106 -12.03 17.12 -8.13
C TYR A 106 -10.81 17.38 -7.23
N ALA A 107 -10.13 16.34 -6.77
CA ALA A 107 -8.92 16.48 -5.97
C ALA A 107 -7.80 17.20 -6.73
N ARG A 108 -7.70 16.96 -8.04
CA ARG A 108 -6.73 17.65 -8.93
C ARG A 108 -6.90 19.16 -8.91
N SER A 109 -8.14 19.68 -8.98
CA SER A 109 -8.37 21.14 -8.95
C SER A 109 -8.10 21.77 -7.57
N ARG A 110 -7.92 20.94 -6.54
CA ARG A 110 -7.73 21.33 -5.14
C ARG A 110 -6.32 21.06 -4.63
N TRP A 111 -5.33 20.96 -5.53
CA TRP A 111 -3.94 20.65 -5.19
C TRP A 111 -3.39 21.47 -4.02
N VAL A 112 -3.54 22.80 -4.05
CA VAL A 112 -3.06 23.70 -3.00
C VAL A 112 -3.74 23.42 -1.65
N ASP A 113 -5.04 23.10 -1.66
CA ASP A 113 -5.78 22.76 -0.45
C ASP A 113 -5.29 21.43 0.15
N TYR A 114 -4.95 20.44 -0.69
CA TYR A 114 -4.30 19.20 -0.25
C TYR A 114 -2.90 19.44 0.31
N SER A 115 -2.10 20.29 -0.31
CA SER A 115 -0.77 20.65 0.19
C SER A 115 -0.85 21.30 1.57
N ARG A 116 -1.77 22.25 1.77
CA ARG A 116 -2.02 22.87 3.09
C ARG A 116 -2.48 21.85 4.12
N ALA A 117 -3.40 20.97 3.74
CA ALA A 117 -3.90 19.92 4.63
C ALA A 117 -2.78 18.94 5.04
N LYS A 118 -1.88 18.60 4.11
CA LYS A 118 -0.67 17.80 4.40
C LYS A 118 0.25 18.54 5.38
N ASP A 119 0.57 19.81 5.13
CA ASP A 119 1.49 20.56 5.99
C ASP A 119 0.94 20.68 7.42
N GLU A 120 -0.36 20.98 7.57
CA GLU A 120 -1.07 20.98 8.86
C GLU A 120 -1.03 19.60 9.53
N MET A 121 -1.26 18.53 8.77
CA MET A 121 -1.20 17.17 9.29
C MET A 121 0.19 16.85 9.85
N PHE A 122 1.26 17.18 9.12
CA PHE A 122 2.63 16.95 9.56
C PHE A 122 2.93 17.71 10.86
N VAL A 123 2.62 19.01 10.90
CA VAL A 123 2.85 19.86 12.09
C VAL A 123 2.22 19.27 13.36
N HIS A 124 1.03 18.68 13.26
CA HIS A 124 0.31 18.18 14.43
C HIS A 124 0.57 16.71 14.76
N THR A 125 1.00 15.90 13.79
CA THR A 125 1.04 14.43 13.93
C THR A 125 2.40 13.81 13.70
N ASP A 126 3.40 14.59 13.30
CA ASP A 126 4.79 14.13 13.26
C ASP A 126 5.37 14.20 14.69
N ILE A 127 5.33 13.06 15.39
CA ILE A 127 5.82 12.94 16.76
C ILE A 127 7.04 12.00 16.81
N PRO A 128 7.96 12.17 17.76
CA PRO A 128 9.16 11.33 17.84
C PRO A 128 8.86 9.83 17.96
N GLU A 129 7.76 9.46 18.61
CA GLU A 129 7.34 8.06 18.79
C GLU A 129 6.75 7.44 17.52
N ALA A 130 6.18 8.27 16.64
CA ALA A 130 5.54 7.85 15.39
C ALA A 130 5.78 8.92 14.30
N PRO A 131 6.99 8.97 13.72
CA PRO A 131 7.34 10.00 12.76
C PRO A 131 6.73 9.74 11.38
N TRP A 132 6.64 10.78 10.57
CA TRP A 132 6.31 10.72 9.15
C TRP A 132 7.54 10.54 8.29
N PHE A 133 7.53 9.53 7.41
CA PHE A 133 8.57 9.32 6.41
C PHE A 133 8.07 9.72 5.03
N VAL A 134 8.72 10.70 4.42
CA VAL A 134 8.43 11.12 3.04
C VAL A 134 9.20 10.24 2.07
N VAL A 135 8.49 9.65 1.11
CA VAL A 135 9.06 8.85 0.03
C VAL A 135 8.86 9.59 -1.28
N GLU A 136 9.96 10.00 -1.91
CA GLU A 136 9.93 10.58 -3.26
C GLU A 136 9.43 9.54 -4.26
N ALA A 137 8.29 9.82 -4.88
CA ALA A 137 7.48 8.85 -5.58
C ALA A 137 7.31 9.13 -7.08
N ASP A 138 8.11 10.03 -7.64
CA ASP A 138 8.12 10.36 -9.07
C ASP A 138 8.55 9.16 -9.92
N ASP A 139 9.64 8.51 -9.54
CA ASP A 139 10.01 7.18 -10.07
C ASP A 139 9.44 6.08 -9.16
N LYS A 140 8.43 5.37 -9.68
CA LYS A 140 7.76 4.27 -8.97
C LYS A 140 8.71 3.15 -8.55
N ARG A 141 9.72 2.82 -9.36
CA ARG A 141 10.64 1.72 -9.05
C ARG A 141 11.54 2.11 -7.89
N ARG A 142 12.11 3.30 -7.93
CA ARG A 142 12.93 3.85 -6.84
C ARG A 142 12.11 4.00 -5.55
N ALA A 143 10.91 4.55 -5.63
CA ALA A 143 10.02 4.71 -4.48
C ALA A 143 9.73 3.39 -3.77
N ARG A 144 9.46 2.32 -4.54
CA ARG A 144 9.22 0.97 -3.99
C ARG A 144 10.47 0.42 -3.32
N LEU A 145 11.62 0.48 -3.99
CA LEU A 145 12.88 -0.03 -3.45
C LEU A 145 13.26 0.71 -2.16
N ASN A 146 13.20 2.03 -2.16
CA ASN A 146 13.52 2.86 -0.99
C ASN A 146 12.55 2.62 0.16
N CYS A 147 11.24 2.53 -0.11
CA CYS A 147 10.23 2.23 0.91
C CYS A 147 10.45 0.84 1.53
N ILE A 148 10.67 -0.20 0.72
CA ILE A 148 10.93 -1.56 1.21
C ILE A 148 12.22 -1.61 2.00
N ALA A 149 13.30 -1.00 1.49
CA ALA A 149 14.58 -0.96 2.19
C ALA A 149 14.47 -0.25 3.55
N HIS A 150 13.76 0.88 3.60
CA HIS A 150 13.50 1.59 4.86
C HIS A 150 12.62 0.76 5.80
N LEU A 151 11.53 0.15 5.32
CA LEU A 151 10.69 -0.71 6.14
C LEU A 151 11.48 -1.84 6.81
N LEU A 152 12.34 -2.52 6.03
CA LEU A 152 13.20 -3.59 6.53
C LEU A 152 14.27 -3.10 7.52
N SER A 153 14.70 -1.83 7.46
CA SER A 153 15.64 -1.29 8.45
C SER A 153 14.98 -0.88 9.77
N ARG A 154 13.64 -0.73 9.78
CA ARG A 154 12.87 -0.36 10.98
C ARG A 154 12.39 -1.57 11.78
N ILE A 155 12.34 -2.75 11.18
CA ILE A 155 11.85 -3.97 11.80
C ILE A 155 13.05 -4.89 12.08
N PRO A 156 13.27 -5.33 13.32
CA PRO A 156 14.29 -6.34 13.61
C PRO A 156 13.94 -7.64 12.88
N TRP A 157 14.87 -8.14 12.06
CA TRP A 157 14.71 -9.41 11.37
C TRP A 157 16.06 -10.13 11.27
N GLU A 158 16.00 -11.45 11.17
CA GLU A 158 17.15 -12.31 10.96
C GLU A 158 16.94 -13.16 9.71
N PRO A 159 18.00 -13.42 8.91
CA PRO A 159 17.90 -14.34 7.80
C PRO A 159 17.50 -15.73 8.29
N LYS A 160 16.35 -16.22 7.82
CA LYS A 160 15.96 -17.60 8.05
C LYS A 160 16.75 -18.50 7.09
N PRO A 161 17.61 -19.42 7.58
CA PRO A 161 18.31 -20.33 6.69
C PRO A 161 17.30 -21.20 5.95
N GLU A 162 17.36 -21.19 4.62
CA GLU A 162 16.56 -22.09 3.81
C GLU A 162 17.13 -23.51 3.93
N PRO A 163 16.30 -24.53 4.19
CA PRO A 163 16.79 -25.90 4.19
C PRO A 163 17.27 -26.23 2.78
N LYS A 164 18.50 -26.74 2.67
CA LYS A 164 19.00 -27.30 1.42
C LYS A 164 18.11 -28.49 1.07
N ILE A 165 17.34 -28.37 -0.01
CA ILE A 165 16.59 -29.49 -0.56
C ILE A 165 17.58 -30.31 -1.38
N GLU A 166 18.00 -31.45 -0.85
CA GLU A 166 18.76 -32.43 -1.61
C GLU A 166 17.78 -33.28 -2.42
N LEU A 167 17.92 -33.24 -3.73
CA LEU A 167 17.16 -34.14 -4.60
C LEU A 167 17.70 -35.56 -4.39
N PRO A 168 16.84 -36.55 -4.07
CA PRO A 168 17.29 -37.93 -4.01
C PRO A 168 17.84 -38.34 -5.39
N PRO A 169 18.79 -39.28 -5.44
CA PRO A 169 19.22 -39.86 -6.69
C PRO A 169 17.99 -40.43 -7.43
N ARG A 170 17.98 -40.30 -8.76
CA ARG A 170 16.97 -40.96 -9.58
C ARG A 170 17.09 -42.48 -9.39
N GLN A 171 15.95 -43.18 -9.44
CA GLN A 171 15.93 -44.63 -9.51
C GLN A 171 16.79 -45.12 -10.69
N SER A 172 17.38 -46.30 -10.56
CA SER A 172 18.09 -46.93 -11.67
C SER A 172 17.13 -47.22 -12.81
N ASP A 173 17.61 -47.04 -14.04
CA ASP A 173 16.90 -47.46 -15.25
C ASP A 173 17.08 -48.98 -15.39
N ASP A 174 16.37 -49.77 -14.56
CA ASP A 174 16.42 -51.25 -14.47
C ASP A 174 16.01 -51.96 -15.79
N GLY A 175 16.63 -51.60 -16.91
CA GLY A 175 16.26 -52.02 -18.26
C GLY A 175 15.00 -51.35 -18.82
N TYR A 176 14.42 -50.37 -18.13
CA TYR A 176 13.21 -49.69 -18.62
C TYR A 176 13.51 -48.85 -19.88
N VAL A 177 12.98 -49.31 -21.02
CA VAL A 177 12.99 -48.56 -22.27
C VAL A 177 11.63 -47.89 -22.42
N ARG A 178 11.62 -46.55 -22.41
CA ARG A 178 10.39 -45.79 -22.67
C ARG A 178 9.87 -46.15 -24.07
N PRO A 179 8.57 -46.42 -24.25
CA PRO A 179 8.01 -46.68 -25.57
C PRO A 179 8.32 -45.54 -26.54
N PRO A 180 8.58 -45.85 -27.83
CA PRO A 180 8.79 -44.85 -28.87
C PRO A 180 7.70 -43.76 -28.86
N LYS A 181 8.10 -42.50 -29.09
CA LYS A 181 7.19 -41.36 -28.98
C LYS A 181 6.00 -41.47 -29.95
N ASP A 182 6.24 -42.01 -31.14
CA ASP A 182 5.27 -42.24 -32.20
C ASP A 182 4.10 -43.18 -31.82
N LEU A 183 4.22 -43.94 -30.72
CA LEU A 183 3.12 -44.74 -30.18
C LEU A 183 2.10 -43.91 -29.37
N TYR A 184 2.41 -42.67 -29.04
CA TYR A 184 1.52 -41.79 -28.30
C TYR A 184 0.77 -40.83 -29.23
N THR A 185 -0.53 -40.65 -28.98
CA THR A 185 -1.30 -39.57 -29.58
C THR A 185 -0.97 -38.26 -28.87
N TYR A 186 -0.16 -37.42 -29.49
CA TYR A 186 0.15 -36.10 -28.95
C TYR A 186 -0.94 -35.08 -29.27
N VAL A 187 -1.18 -34.18 -28.32
CA VAL A 187 -1.97 -32.97 -28.59
C VAL A 187 -1.23 -32.15 -29.65
N PRO A 188 -1.92 -31.66 -30.70
CA PRO A 188 -1.29 -30.83 -31.72
C PRO A 188 -0.56 -29.63 -31.09
N ASP A 189 0.70 -29.43 -31.49
CA ASP A 189 1.50 -28.29 -31.02
C ASP A 189 1.05 -27.01 -31.74
N HIS A 190 -0.05 -26.45 -31.26
CA HIS A 190 -0.59 -25.19 -31.76
C HIS A 190 0.36 -24.01 -31.48
N ALA A 191 1.17 -24.09 -30.41
CA ALA A 191 2.10 -23.02 -30.06
C ALA A 191 3.21 -22.86 -31.12
N ALA A 192 3.72 -23.96 -31.66
CA ALA A 192 4.68 -23.91 -32.77
C ALA A 192 4.13 -23.18 -34.02
N ALA A 193 2.82 -23.23 -34.27
CA ALA A 193 2.19 -22.53 -35.39
C ALA A 193 2.05 -21.01 -35.17
N LEU A 194 2.18 -20.53 -33.93
CA LEU A 194 2.03 -19.14 -33.54
C LEU A 194 3.36 -18.38 -33.42
N LEU A 195 4.50 -19.08 -33.51
CA LEU A 195 5.86 -18.49 -33.38
C LEU A 195 6.39 -17.86 -34.69
N ARG A 196 5.52 -17.26 -35.53
CA ARG A 196 5.93 -16.50 -36.72
C ARG A 196 6.19 -15.03 -36.41
#